data_AF-A0AAD5VFR5-F1
#
_entry.id   AF-A0AAD5VFR5-F1
#
_cell.length_a   1.000
_cell.length_b   1.000
_cell.length_c   1.000
_cell.angle_alpha   90.00
_cell.angle_beta   90.00
_cell.angle_gamma   90.00
#
_symmetry.space_group_name_H-M   'P 1'
#
loop_
_entity.id
_entity.type
_entity.pdbx_description
1 polymer ?
#
loop_
_entity_poly.entity_id
_entity_poly.type
_entity_poly.pdbx_seq_one_letter_code
_entity_poly.pdbx_strand_id
1 'polypeptide(L)'
;MPVFSDARNTQISNSQFNDYSETLNINSGKRSGMKKLLEYSIEEAAHDSAAQWPPPQCHSGTREEYIEALTVKGPAGVGKSAIAQTCADQLDDMLAGVFFFSQLNFCDYPNKFFTTLSHQLAVWFPISGYADLIDEAVHLDNTIVRKTLAKQFRHLYSDPFHKLSDMQRPFPSKTIIVDGLDECSGDDSQTAIINIIVNSVASKSTPFRWLILSRLEPHIVAAFNNASLSPIIHQIKLIILPELNPEIHHFFTGKLTEICTKRGIESSWPADKDITTLVDISAGLFTHSHTLAHFIDDPDSEGPQHQLQVILSQAGEIKQAGEKHPLAALDLFYDILILKRIPETRCRAI
;
A
#
# COMPACT_ATOMS: atom_id res chain seq x y z
N MET A 1 46.14 12.40 -4.97
CA MET A 1 47.41 11.64 -4.90
C MET A 1 48.33 12.36 -3.92
N PRO A 2 49.04 11.71 -2.99
CA PRO A 2 49.99 12.42 -2.15
C PRO A 2 51.27 12.68 -2.97
N VAL A 3 51.61 13.96 -3.14
CA VAL A 3 52.70 14.43 -4.02
C VAL A 3 54.10 14.00 -3.53
N PHE A 4 54.23 13.46 -2.30
CA PHE A 4 55.52 13.07 -1.72
C PHE A 4 55.48 11.76 -0.93
N SER A 5 54.85 10.71 -1.47
CA SER A 5 55.04 9.38 -0.90
C SER A 5 56.48 8.92 -1.18
N ASP A 6 57.30 8.86 -0.13
CA ASP A 6 58.69 8.36 -0.07
C ASP A 6 59.85 9.38 -0.10
N ALA A 7 59.59 10.67 0.12
CA ALA A 7 60.68 11.65 0.29
C ALA A 7 61.27 11.65 1.72
N ARG A 8 62.60 11.81 1.86
CA ARG A 8 63.29 12.03 3.15
C ARG A 8 64.27 13.21 3.05
N ASN A 9 64.35 14.02 4.11
CA ASN A 9 65.13 15.27 4.19
C ASN A 9 64.71 16.40 3.23
N THR A 10 63.43 16.53 2.93
CA THR A 10 62.93 17.67 2.14
C THR A 10 62.78 18.91 3.01
N GLN A 11 63.44 20.02 2.63
CA GLN A 11 63.27 21.32 3.26
C GLN A 11 62.72 22.30 2.22
N ILE A 12 61.56 22.89 2.52
CA ILE A 12 60.88 23.83 1.64
C ILE A 12 60.72 25.14 2.39
N SER A 13 61.25 26.23 1.83
CA SER A 13 61.19 27.57 2.42
C SER A 13 60.64 28.57 1.40
N ASN A 14 59.81 29.51 1.87
CA ASN A 14 59.15 30.57 1.09
C ASN A 14 58.29 30.09 -0.10
N SER A 15 57.57 28.97 0.03
CA SER A 15 56.65 28.48 -0.99
C SER A 15 55.18 28.69 -0.60
N GLN A 16 54.34 29.08 -1.55
CA GLN A 16 52.88 29.01 -1.43
C GLN A 16 52.38 27.73 -2.11
N PHE A 17 51.81 26.83 -1.32
CA PHE A 17 51.12 25.64 -1.82
C PHE A 17 49.65 25.95 -2.00
N ASN A 18 49.21 26.04 -3.26
CA ASN A 18 47.79 26.12 -3.58
C ASN A 18 47.27 24.69 -3.79
N ASP A 19 46.68 24.14 -2.73
CA ASP A 19 45.92 22.90 -2.82
C ASP A 19 44.60 23.20 -3.53
N TYR A 20 44.47 22.78 -4.79
CA TYR A 20 43.15 22.59 -5.40
C TYR A 20 42.59 21.25 -4.91
N SER A 21 42.52 21.07 -3.59
CA SER A 21 41.38 20.32 -3.08
C SER A 21 40.20 21.22 -3.40
N GLU A 22 39.52 20.91 -4.50
CA GLU A 22 38.16 21.37 -4.67
C GLU A 22 37.50 21.17 -3.31
N THR A 23 37.17 22.28 -2.65
CA THR A 23 36.08 22.30 -1.69
C THR A 23 34.88 21.97 -2.56
N LEU A 24 34.74 20.67 -2.85
CA LEU A 24 33.55 20.08 -3.41
C LEU A 24 32.47 20.60 -2.47
N ASN A 25 31.61 21.45 -3.00
CA ASN A 25 30.25 21.54 -2.53
C ASN A 25 29.68 20.13 -2.69
N ILE A 26 29.92 19.26 -1.70
CA ILE A 26 29.65 17.82 -1.72
C ILE A 26 28.15 17.53 -1.83
N ASN A 27 27.28 18.54 -1.76
CA ASN A 27 25.84 18.33 -1.53
C ASN A 27 24.91 18.63 -2.71
N SER A 28 25.39 19.05 -3.90
CA SER A 28 24.48 19.27 -5.06
C SER A 28 24.70 18.35 -6.27
N GLY A 29 25.83 17.64 -6.34
CA GLY A 29 26.19 16.78 -7.49
C GLY A 29 26.22 15.27 -7.23
N LYS A 30 26.11 14.80 -5.98
CA LYS A 30 26.51 13.42 -5.62
C LYS A 30 25.51 12.30 -5.94
N ARG A 31 24.26 12.60 -6.32
CA ARG A 31 23.24 11.59 -6.68
C ARG A 31 22.23 12.09 -7.70
N SER A 32 22.71 12.56 -8.84
CA SER A 32 21.84 13.17 -9.86
C SER A 32 20.86 12.17 -10.49
N GLY A 33 21.22 10.87 -10.53
CA GLY A 33 20.34 9.81 -10.98
C GLY A 33 19.21 9.54 -9.99
N MET A 34 19.52 9.45 -8.69
CA MET A 34 18.51 9.28 -7.64
C MET A 34 17.56 10.48 -7.55
N LYS A 35 18.07 11.71 -7.71
CA LYS A 35 17.22 12.90 -7.79
C LYS A 35 16.25 12.79 -8.96
N LYS A 36 16.75 12.33 -10.12
CA LYS A 36 15.90 12.12 -11.30
C LYS A 36 14.88 11.00 -11.09
N LEU A 37 15.25 9.94 -10.37
CA LEU A 37 14.33 8.87 -10.02
C LEU A 37 13.20 9.39 -9.13
N LEU A 38 13.53 10.17 -8.10
CA LEU A 38 12.56 10.79 -7.18
C LEU A 38 11.56 11.70 -7.92
N GLU A 39 12.01 12.53 -8.87
CA GLU A 39 11.14 13.35 -9.71
C GLU A 39 10.05 12.55 -10.47
N TYR A 40 10.28 11.24 -10.65
CA TYR A 40 9.39 10.32 -11.37
C TYR A 40 8.80 9.24 -10.46
N SER A 41 8.82 9.48 -9.15
CA SER A 41 8.14 8.65 -8.15
C SER A 41 6.78 9.27 -7.77
N ILE A 42 6.00 8.53 -6.99
CA ILE A 42 4.80 8.99 -6.29
C ILE A 42 5.02 8.73 -4.81
N GLU A 43 5.30 9.77 -4.04
CA GLU A 43 5.55 9.64 -2.59
C GLU A 43 4.26 9.28 -1.84
N GLU A 44 3.12 9.68 -2.38
CA GLU A 44 1.78 9.41 -1.87
C GLU A 44 1.38 7.93 -1.94
N ALA A 45 2.06 7.14 -2.79
CA ALA A 45 1.81 5.70 -2.95
C ALA A 45 2.53 4.84 -1.89
N ALA A 46 3.41 5.43 -1.08
CA ALA A 46 4.12 4.71 -0.02
C ALA A 46 3.24 4.50 1.23
N HIS A 47 3.46 3.39 1.94
CA HIS A 47 2.66 3.04 3.14
C HIS A 47 2.84 3.98 4.34
N ASP A 48 3.97 4.67 4.40
CA ASP A 48 4.37 5.63 5.44
C ASP A 48 4.14 7.08 5.00
N SER A 49 3.46 7.28 3.87
CA SER A 49 3.12 8.61 3.37
C SER A 49 2.03 9.27 4.21
N ALA A 50 2.13 10.60 4.38
CA ALA A 50 1.07 11.38 5.00
C ALA A 50 -0.27 11.27 4.25
N ALA A 51 -0.24 10.94 2.96
CA ALA A 51 -1.44 10.69 2.16
C ALA A 51 -2.23 9.45 2.62
N GLN A 52 -1.58 8.53 3.35
CA GLN A 52 -2.21 7.34 3.90
C GLN A 52 -2.80 7.58 5.29
N TRP A 53 -2.68 8.78 5.88
CA TRP A 53 -3.13 9.02 7.24
C TRP A 53 -4.64 9.34 7.32
N PRO A 54 -5.40 8.70 8.24
CA PRO A 54 -5.01 7.57 9.08
C PRO A 54 -4.93 6.26 8.29
N PRO A 55 -3.92 5.41 8.54
CA PRO A 55 -3.71 4.20 7.75
C PRO A 55 -4.87 3.21 7.94
N PRO A 56 -5.36 2.56 6.86
CA PRO A 56 -6.32 1.48 7.01
C PRO A 56 -5.63 0.32 7.72
N GLN A 57 -6.16 -0.16 8.83
CA GLN A 57 -5.54 -1.27 9.57
C GLN A 57 -6.56 -2.37 9.87
N CYS A 58 -6.10 -3.62 9.83
CA CYS A 58 -6.88 -4.73 10.35
C CYS A 58 -7.10 -4.56 11.85
N HIS A 59 -8.29 -4.89 12.34
CA HIS A 59 -8.52 -4.99 13.77
C HIS A 59 -7.73 -6.19 14.31
N SER A 60 -7.15 -6.05 15.51
CA SER A 60 -6.42 -7.15 16.17
C SER A 60 -7.28 -8.41 16.22
N GLY A 61 -6.69 -9.58 15.92
CA GLY A 61 -7.41 -10.85 15.84
C GLY A 61 -8.24 -11.07 14.58
N THR A 62 -8.16 -10.18 13.58
CA THR A 62 -8.79 -10.36 12.26
C THR A 62 -7.75 -10.40 11.16
N ARG A 63 -7.98 -11.21 10.12
CA ARG A 63 -7.18 -11.19 8.88
C ARG A 63 -5.67 -11.51 9.04
N GLU A 64 -5.27 -12.16 10.13
CA GLU A 64 -3.86 -12.50 10.41
C GLU A 64 -3.31 -13.59 9.48
N GLU A 65 -4.16 -14.44 8.90
CA GLU A 65 -3.73 -15.55 8.03
C GLU A 65 -3.24 -15.11 6.63
N TYR A 66 -3.41 -13.84 6.24
CA TYR A 66 -3.17 -13.37 4.88
C TYR A 66 -1.75 -12.83 4.62
N ILE A 67 -0.91 -12.78 5.65
CA ILE A 67 0.42 -12.13 5.62
C ILE A 67 1.43 -12.88 4.73
N GLU A 68 1.24 -14.18 4.49
CA GLU A 68 2.17 -15.02 3.71
C GLU A 68 1.77 -15.22 2.24
N ALA A 69 0.69 -14.60 1.76
CA ALA A 69 0.16 -14.83 0.42
C ALA A 69 0.95 -14.10 -0.68
N LEU A 70 0.97 -14.65 -1.91
CA LEU A 70 1.51 -13.95 -3.08
C LEU A 70 0.46 -13.04 -3.74
N THR A 71 -0.83 -13.39 -3.66
CA THR A 71 -1.90 -12.51 -4.11
C THR A 71 -3.17 -12.70 -3.30
N VAL A 72 -3.83 -11.59 -2.99
CA VAL A 72 -5.12 -11.52 -2.30
C VAL A 72 -6.11 -10.81 -3.21
N LYS A 73 -7.14 -11.52 -3.66
CA LYS A 73 -8.14 -11.00 -4.60
C LYS A 73 -9.48 -10.89 -3.91
N GLY A 74 -10.23 -9.82 -4.15
CA GLY A 74 -11.56 -9.69 -3.54
C GLY A 74 -12.30 -8.41 -3.95
N PRO A 75 -13.61 -8.32 -3.71
CA PRO A 75 -14.41 -7.16 -4.06
C PRO A 75 -13.98 -5.90 -3.29
N ALA A 76 -14.52 -4.75 -3.67
CA ALA A 76 -14.30 -3.51 -2.92
C ALA A 76 -14.86 -3.65 -1.49
N GLY A 77 -14.19 -3.03 -0.53
CA GLY A 77 -14.66 -2.91 0.86
C GLY A 77 -14.52 -4.13 1.77
N VAL A 78 -13.87 -5.21 1.33
CA VAL A 78 -13.56 -6.39 2.17
C VAL A 78 -12.30 -6.23 3.04
N GLY A 79 -11.62 -5.09 2.96
CA GLY A 79 -10.43 -4.80 3.79
C GLY A 79 -9.07 -5.15 3.16
N LYS A 80 -8.96 -5.23 1.82
CA LYS A 80 -7.66 -5.50 1.14
C LYS A 80 -6.58 -4.48 1.52
N SER A 81 -6.86 -3.18 1.42
CA SER A 81 -5.90 -2.13 1.79
C SER A 81 -5.49 -2.20 3.26
N ALA A 82 -6.43 -2.57 4.15
CA ALA A 82 -6.13 -2.80 5.56
C ALA A 82 -5.17 -3.99 5.76
N ILE A 83 -5.37 -5.09 5.02
CA ILE A 83 -4.43 -6.23 5.00
C ILE A 83 -3.06 -5.77 4.50
N ALA A 84 -3.01 -5.03 3.39
CA ALA A 84 -1.77 -4.55 2.79
C ALA A 84 -0.95 -3.69 3.77
N GLN A 85 -1.61 -2.74 4.43
CA GLN A 85 -0.99 -1.88 5.42
C GLN A 85 -0.55 -2.66 6.67
N THR A 86 -1.41 -3.52 7.22
CA THR A 86 -1.03 -4.34 8.39
C THR A 86 0.13 -5.28 8.06
N CYS A 87 0.20 -5.83 6.84
CA CYS A 87 1.35 -6.61 6.40
C CYS A 87 2.62 -5.75 6.29
N ALA A 88 2.51 -4.51 5.79
CA ALA A 88 3.64 -3.59 5.71
C ALA A 88 4.20 -3.30 7.11
N ASP A 89 3.33 -2.95 8.06
CA ASP A 89 3.69 -2.63 9.45
C ASP A 89 4.34 -3.83 10.16
N GLN A 90 3.92 -5.06 9.86
CA GLN A 90 4.45 -6.28 10.49
C GLN A 90 5.73 -6.82 9.84
N LEU A 91 5.91 -6.64 8.54
CA LEU A 91 7.10 -7.12 7.85
C LEU A 91 8.34 -6.32 8.25
N ASP A 92 8.18 -5.03 8.55
CA ASP A 92 9.25 -4.12 9.00
C ASP A 92 10.53 -4.32 8.19
N ASP A 93 11.58 -4.90 8.80
CA ASP A 93 12.85 -5.22 8.14
C ASP A 93 12.70 -6.07 6.87
N MET A 94 11.69 -6.94 6.74
CA MET A 94 11.47 -7.82 5.59
C MET A 94 10.81 -7.14 4.39
N LEU A 95 10.38 -5.89 4.53
CA LEU A 95 9.72 -5.09 3.49
C LEU A 95 10.73 -4.43 2.56
N ALA A 96 10.57 -4.60 1.25
CA ALA A 96 11.41 -3.97 0.22
C ALA A 96 10.77 -2.73 -0.42
N GLY A 97 9.46 -2.62 -0.36
CA GLY A 97 8.70 -1.53 -0.96
C GLY A 97 7.20 -1.76 -0.85
N VAL A 98 6.45 -0.66 -0.88
CA VAL A 98 4.99 -0.68 -0.93
C VAL A 98 4.51 0.30 -1.99
N PHE A 99 3.53 -0.10 -2.78
CA PHE A 99 2.85 0.80 -3.70
C PHE A 99 1.34 0.62 -3.58
N PHE A 100 0.66 1.69 -3.16
CA PHE A 100 -0.79 1.77 -3.12
C PHE A 100 -1.29 2.55 -4.33
N PHE A 101 -1.82 1.82 -5.31
CA PHE A 101 -2.53 2.43 -6.42
C PHE A 101 -3.83 3.05 -5.92
N SER A 102 -4.12 4.25 -6.39
CA SER A 102 -5.36 4.95 -6.06
C SER A 102 -5.71 5.95 -7.15
N GLN A 103 -6.88 5.80 -7.77
CA GLN A 103 -7.36 6.81 -8.73
C GLN A 103 -7.72 8.12 -8.02
N LEU A 104 -8.29 8.02 -6.82
CA LEU A 104 -8.72 9.18 -6.03
C LEU A 104 -7.54 10.05 -5.58
N ASN A 105 -6.40 9.43 -5.28
CA ASN A 105 -5.20 10.13 -4.82
C ASN A 105 -4.18 10.39 -5.95
N PHE A 106 -4.57 10.21 -7.22
CA PHE A 106 -3.68 10.36 -8.38
C PHE A 106 -2.41 9.48 -8.32
N CYS A 107 -2.55 8.28 -7.74
CA CYS A 107 -1.52 7.26 -7.62
C CYS A 107 -1.71 6.14 -8.66
N ASP A 108 -2.41 6.39 -9.77
CA ASP A 108 -2.80 5.38 -10.76
C ASP A 108 -1.81 5.22 -11.93
N TYR A 109 -0.78 6.08 -12.02
CA TYR A 109 0.14 6.13 -13.17
C TYR A 109 1.07 4.90 -13.28
N PRO A 110 0.90 4.02 -14.28
CA PRO A 110 1.70 2.80 -14.40
C PRO A 110 3.20 3.08 -14.59
N ASN A 111 3.55 4.10 -15.36
CA ASN A 111 4.95 4.45 -15.65
C ASN A 111 5.72 4.98 -14.44
N LYS A 112 5.06 5.23 -13.30
CA LYS A 112 5.71 5.60 -12.04
C LYS A 112 5.84 4.45 -11.06
N PHE A 113 5.25 3.29 -11.36
CA PHE A 113 5.22 2.15 -10.44
C PHE A 113 6.63 1.64 -10.09
N PHE A 114 7.41 1.25 -11.11
CA PHE A 114 8.76 0.71 -10.90
C PHE A 114 9.78 1.77 -10.48
N THR A 115 9.60 3.03 -10.87
CA THR A 115 10.48 4.13 -10.42
C THR A 115 10.28 4.41 -8.94
N THR A 116 9.03 4.45 -8.47
CA THR A 116 8.68 4.67 -7.06
C THR A 116 9.24 3.56 -6.17
N LEU A 117 8.95 2.30 -6.51
CA LEU A 117 9.44 1.16 -5.74
C LEU A 117 10.97 1.07 -5.77
N SER A 118 11.63 1.43 -6.89
CA SER A 118 13.09 1.45 -6.99
C SER A 118 13.70 2.53 -6.09
N HIS A 119 13.05 3.70 -6.04
CA HIS A 119 13.46 4.77 -5.13
C HIS A 119 13.33 4.36 -3.66
N GLN A 120 12.18 3.80 -3.26
CA GLN A 120 11.97 3.30 -1.89
C GLN A 120 13.06 2.31 -1.50
N LEU A 121 13.29 1.30 -2.33
CA LEU A 121 14.31 0.27 -2.11
C LEU A 121 15.74 0.85 -1.95
N ALA A 122 16.11 1.83 -2.78
CA ALA A 122 17.42 2.48 -2.69
C ALA A 122 17.58 3.34 -1.42
N VAL A 123 16.49 3.92 -0.92
CA VAL A 123 16.49 4.70 0.33
C VAL A 123 16.47 3.80 1.56
N TRP A 124 15.68 2.72 1.55
CA TRP A 124 15.51 1.82 2.70
C TRP A 124 16.72 0.90 2.90
N PHE A 125 17.46 0.58 1.83
CA PHE A 125 18.62 -0.30 1.90
C PHE A 125 19.92 0.36 1.38
N PRO A 126 20.38 1.46 1.98
CA PRO A 126 21.46 2.28 1.43
C PRO A 126 22.83 1.56 1.44
N ILE A 127 23.02 0.56 2.30
CA ILE A 127 24.30 -0.18 2.44
C ILE A 127 24.39 -1.35 1.44
N SER A 128 23.31 -1.65 0.71
CA SER A 128 23.27 -2.80 -0.22
C SER A 128 24.11 -2.62 -1.49
N GLY A 129 24.52 -1.39 -1.82
CA GLY A 129 25.11 -1.05 -3.12
C GLY A 129 24.10 -0.92 -4.27
N TYR A 130 22.82 -1.25 -4.04
CA TYR A 130 21.75 -1.06 -5.02
C TYR A 130 21.59 0.42 -5.40
N ALA A 131 21.57 1.32 -4.40
CA ALA A 131 21.40 2.75 -4.62
C ALA A 131 22.46 3.35 -5.56
N ASP A 132 23.71 2.90 -5.45
CA ASP A 132 24.80 3.41 -6.30
C ASP A 132 24.64 2.92 -7.75
N LEU A 133 24.22 1.66 -7.95
CA LEU A 133 23.93 1.12 -9.28
C LEU A 133 22.77 1.84 -9.96
N ILE A 134 21.73 2.20 -9.20
CA ILE A 134 20.58 2.94 -9.73
C ILE A 134 20.94 4.39 -10.02
N ASP A 135 21.69 5.05 -9.13
CA ASP A 135 22.17 6.40 -9.38
C ASP A 135 22.98 6.47 -10.67
N GLU A 136 23.94 5.56 -10.86
CA GLU A 136 24.74 5.47 -12.07
C GLU A 136 23.87 5.18 -13.31
N ALA A 137 22.98 4.19 -13.24
CA ALA A 137 22.13 3.83 -14.37
C ALA A 137 21.25 4.99 -14.86
N VAL A 138 20.60 5.70 -13.92
CA VAL A 138 19.72 6.84 -14.25
C VAL A 138 20.54 8.09 -14.62
N HIS A 139 21.74 8.26 -14.06
CA HIS A 139 22.64 9.34 -14.48
C HIS A 139 23.09 9.16 -15.93
N LEU A 140 23.47 7.94 -16.32
CA LEU A 140 23.91 7.62 -17.69
C LEU A 140 22.76 7.69 -18.71
N ASP A 141 21.56 7.26 -18.31
CA ASP A 141 20.37 7.33 -19.16
C ASP A 141 19.16 7.85 -18.38
N ASN A 142 19.01 9.17 -18.37
CA ASN A 142 17.90 9.84 -17.70
C ASN A 142 16.52 9.51 -18.30
N THR A 143 16.47 8.85 -19.46
CA THR A 143 15.20 8.48 -20.10
C THR A 143 14.59 7.21 -19.50
N ILE A 144 15.36 6.44 -18.72
CA ILE A 144 14.91 5.18 -18.07
C ILE A 144 13.57 5.38 -17.37
N VAL A 145 13.42 6.48 -16.62
CA VAL A 145 12.21 6.81 -15.85
C VAL A 145 10.97 7.06 -16.71
N ARG A 146 11.12 7.18 -18.03
CA ARG A 146 10.02 7.33 -19.02
C ARG A 146 9.91 6.16 -19.99
N LYS A 147 10.78 5.15 -19.89
CA LYS A 147 10.71 3.98 -20.77
C LYS A 147 9.49 3.11 -20.43
N THR A 148 9.23 2.14 -21.30
CA THR A 148 8.20 1.12 -21.08
C THR A 148 8.43 0.38 -19.76
N LEU A 149 7.36 -0.13 -19.15
CA LEU A 149 7.39 -0.90 -17.90
C LEU A 149 8.48 -2.00 -17.90
N ALA A 150 8.58 -2.76 -19.00
CA ALA A 150 9.57 -3.82 -19.14
C ALA A 150 11.02 -3.28 -19.13
N LYS A 151 11.27 -2.13 -19.77
CA LYS A 151 12.60 -1.50 -19.78
C LYS A 151 12.93 -0.85 -18.44
N GLN A 152 11.95 -0.23 -17.77
CA GLN A 152 12.11 0.25 -16.40
C GLN A 152 12.47 -0.91 -15.48
N PHE A 153 11.70 -2.00 -15.48
CA PHE A 153 11.97 -3.16 -14.65
C PHE A 153 13.35 -3.75 -14.91
N ARG A 154 13.74 -3.91 -16.18
CA ARG A 154 15.07 -4.40 -16.53
C ARG A 154 16.17 -3.53 -15.93
N HIS A 155 16.15 -2.23 -16.21
CA HIS A 155 17.24 -1.33 -15.82
C HIS A 155 17.25 -0.97 -14.33
N LEU A 156 16.10 -0.99 -13.67
CA LEU A 156 15.97 -0.63 -12.26
C LEU A 156 15.97 -1.86 -11.33
N TYR A 157 15.74 -3.08 -11.84
CA TYR A 157 15.68 -4.28 -11.00
C TYR A 157 16.57 -5.39 -11.54
N SER A 158 16.22 -5.99 -12.68
CA SER A 158 16.90 -7.20 -13.17
C SER A 158 18.42 -6.99 -13.36
N ASP A 159 18.82 -5.94 -14.07
CA ASP A 159 20.24 -5.66 -14.35
C ASP A 159 21.00 -5.31 -13.04
N PRO A 160 20.50 -4.42 -12.15
CA PRO A 160 21.13 -4.15 -10.85
C PRO A 160 21.27 -5.37 -9.95
N PHE A 161 20.24 -6.21 -9.81
CA PHE A 161 20.30 -7.40 -8.95
C PHE A 161 21.25 -8.47 -9.48
N HIS A 162 21.33 -8.61 -10.81
CA HIS A 162 22.35 -9.46 -11.43
C HIS A 162 23.76 -8.95 -11.11
N LYS A 163 24.02 -7.65 -11.28
CA LYS A 163 25.32 -7.04 -10.95
C LYS A 163 25.69 -7.22 -9.47
N LEU A 164 24.74 -7.05 -8.55
CA LEU A 164 24.96 -7.30 -7.13
C LEU A 164 25.35 -8.76 -6.86
N SER A 165 24.70 -9.70 -7.53
CA SER A 165 25.05 -11.13 -7.45
C SER A 165 26.46 -11.40 -7.98
N ASP A 166 26.82 -10.83 -9.15
CA ASP A 166 28.16 -10.95 -9.74
C ASP A 166 29.26 -10.38 -8.83
N MET A 167 28.96 -9.31 -8.11
CA MET A 167 29.84 -8.69 -7.11
C MET A 167 29.90 -9.45 -5.77
N GLN A 168 29.28 -10.63 -5.67
CA GLN A 168 29.15 -11.43 -4.44
C GLN A 168 28.51 -10.66 -3.28
N ARG A 169 27.58 -9.75 -3.60
CA ARG A 169 26.78 -8.96 -2.65
C ARG A 169 25.29 -9.25 -2.87
N PRO A 170 24.84 -10.52 -2.74
CA PRO A 170 23.46 -10.85 -3.00
C PRO A 170 22.54 -10.08 -2.05
N PHE A 171 21.49 -9.48 -2.61
CA PHE A 171 20.49 -8.79 -1.82
C PHE A 171 19.57 -9.82 -1.15
N PRO A 172 19.24 -9.66 0.15
CA PRO A 172 18.43 -10.62 0.88
C PRO A 172 17.02 -10.75 0.28
N SER A 173 16.38 -11.90 0.50
CA SER A 173 14.97 -12.06 0.09
C SER A 173 14.08 -11.10 0.88
N LYS A 174 13.35 -10.23 0.18
CA LYS A 174 12.44 -9.23 0.77
C LYS A 174 11.07 -9.28 0.09
N THR A 175 10.06 -8.64 0.69
CA THR A 175 8.69 -8.63 0.18
C THR A 175 8.32 -7.25 -0.37
N ILE A 176 7.70 -7.19 -1.55
CA ILE A 176 7.09 -5.97 -2.10
C ILE A 176 5.58 -6.11 -2.06
N ILE A 177 4.88 -5.10 -1.54
CA ILE A 177 3.42 -5.08 -1.46
C ILE A 177 2.87 -4.12 -2.52
N VAL A 178 1.84 -4.58 -3.23
CA VAL A 178 1.11 -3.77 -4.22
C VAL A 178 -0.37 -3.88 -3.90
N ASP A 179 -0.98 -2.78 -3.47
CA ASP A 179 -2.43 -2.70 -3.26
C ASP A 179 -3.10 -1.93 -4.39
N GLY A 180 -4.34 -2.33 -4.71
CA GLY A 180 -5.18 -1.63 -5.68
C GLY A 180 -4.70 -1.76 -7.13
N LEU A 181 -4.07 -2.87 -7.55
CA LEU A 181 -3.60 -3.00 -8.95
C LEU A 181 -4.71 -2.74 -9.99
N ASP A 182 -5.97 -3.04 -9.67
CA ASP A 182 -7.15 -2.70 -10.48
C ASP A 182 -7.39 -1.19 -10.65
N GLU A 183 -6.83 -0.37 -9.77
CA GLU A 183 -6.92 1.09 -9.84
C GLU A 183 -5.85 1.72 -10.75
N CYS A 184 -4.82 0.97 -11.14
CA CYS A 184 -3.78 1.43 -12.07
C CYS A 184 -4.37 1.74 -13.47
N SER A 185 -3.96 2.85 -14.10
CA SER A 185 -4.58 3.27 -15.36
C SER A 185 -4.27 2.29 -16.51
N GLY A 186 -5.31 1.68 -17.06
CA GLY A 186 -5.29 0.90 -18.30
C GLY A 186 -5.01 -0.60 -18.11
N ASP A 187 -5.94 -1.41 -18.59
CA ASP A 187 -5.94 -2.89 -18.50
C ASP A 187 -4.65 -3.54 -19.05
N ASP A 188 -4.13 -2.98 -20.16
CA ASP A 188 -2.87 -3.43 -20.78
C ASP A 188 -1.67 -3.20 -19.84
N SER A 189 -1.65 -2.06 -19.13
CA SER A 189 -0.60 -1.75 -18.17
C SER A 189 -0.67 -2.66 -16.94
N GLN A 190 -1.88 -2.89 -16.42
CA GLN A 190 -2.10 -3.83 -15.31
C GLN A 190 -1.63 -5.24 -15.67
N THR A 191 -2.01 -5.72 -16.86
CA THR A 191 -1.59 -7.03 -17.39
C THR A 191 -0.08 -7.08 -17.60
N ALA A 192 0.53 -6.01 -18.11
CA ALA A 192 1.98 -5.92 -18.29
C ALA A 192 2.74 -5.98 -16.96
N ILE A 193 2.26 -5.27 -15.92
CA ILE A 193 2.84 -5.32 -14.56
C ILE A 193 2.82 -6.76 -14.03
N ILE A 194 1.68 -7.45 -14.12
CA ILE A 194 1.55 -8.85 -13.67
C ILE A 194 2.56 -9.74 -14.41
N ASN A 195 2.59 -9.66 -15.73
CA ASN A 195 3.48 -10.49 -16.54
C ASN A 195 4.96 -10.24 -16.21
N ILE A 196 5.38 -8.98 -16.01
CA ILE A 196 6.75 -8.65 -15.62
C ILE A 196 7.11 -9.27 -14.27
N ILE A 197 6.24 -9.10 -13.27
CA ILE A 197 6.45 -9.62 -11.92
C ILE A 197 6.52 -11.15 -11.93
N VAL A 198 5.55 -11.80 -12.56
CA VAL A 198 5.48 -13.25 -12.72
C VAL A 198 6.74 -13.80 -13.39
N ASN A 199 7.17 -13.20 -14.50
CA ASN A 199 8.39 -13.62 -15.20
C ASN A 199 9.65 -13.42 -14.34
N SER A 200 9.69 -12.37 -13.52
CA SER A 200 10.81 -12.16 -12.59
C SER A 200 10.87 -13.25 -11.53
N VAL A 201 9.72 -13.62 -10.97
CA VAL A 201 9.63 -14.69 -9.96
C VAL A 201 9.99 -16.04 -10.58
N ALA A 202 9.49 -16.36 -11.78
CA ALA A 202 9.80 -17.60 -12.49
C ALA A 202 11.30 -17.75 -12.81
N SER A 203 11.91 -16.69 -13.30
CA SER A 203 13.33 -16.67 -13.68
C SER A 203 14.27 -16.41 -12.51
N LYS A 204 13.74 -16.06 -11.33
CA LYS A 204 14.48 -15.61 -10.14
C LYS A 204 15.42 -14.44 -10.45
N SER A 205 15.03 -13.54 -11.37
CA SER A 205 15.85 -12.38 -11.75
C SER A 205 15.96 -11.32 -10.65
N THR A 206 15.12 -11.41 -9.61
CA THR A 206 15.14 -10.52 -8.44
C THR A 206 14.87 -11.30 -7.17
N PRO A 207 15.39 -10.88 -6.00
CA PRO A 207 15.20 -11.57 -4.72
C PRO A 207 13.87 -11.16 -4.02
N PHE A 208 12.80 -10.92 -4.78
CA PHE A 208 11.55 -10.41 -4.21
C PHE A 208 10.44 -11.44 -4.19
N ARG A 209 9.72 -11.46 -3.07
CA ARG A 209 8.35 -11.97 -2.98
C ARG A 209 7.40 -10.81 -3.22
N TRP A 210 6.28 -11.07 -3.87
CA TRP A 210 5.30 -10.05 -4.20
C TRP A 210 3.98 -10.38 -3.53
N LEU A 211 3.38 -9.44 -2.81
CA LEU A 211 2.01 -9.54 -2.33
C LEU A 211 1.17 -8.56 -3.15
N ILE A 212 0.33 -9.08 -4.05
CA ILE A 212 -0.50 -8.25 -4.94
C ILE A 212 -1.97 -8.36 -4.52
N LEU A 213 -2.55 -7.23 -4.13
CA LEU A 213 -3.95 -7.12 -3.76
C LEU A 213 -4.73 -6.39 -4.86
N SER A 214 -5.84 -6.99 -5.29
CA SER A 214 -6.66 -6.43 -6.39
C SER A 214 -8.10 -6.95 -6.40
N ARG A 215 -8.95 -6.32 -7.21
CA ARG A 215 -10.26 -6.86 -7.60
C ARG A 215 -10.11 -8.04 -8.57
N LEU A 216 -11.18 -8.83 -8.66
CA LEU A 216 -11.28 -9.97 -9.57
C LEU A 216 -11.66 -9.53 -11.00
N GLU A 217 -10.93 -8.57 -11.57
CA GLU A 217 -11.20 -8.12 -12.93
C GLU A 217 -10.76 -9.18 -13.96
N PRO A 218 -11.51 -9.37 -15.07
CA PRO A 218 -11.28 -10.50 -15.98
C PRO A 218 -9.85 -10.58 -16.53
N HIS A 219 -9.25 -9.46 -16.96
CA HIS A 219 -7.89 -9.41 -17.49
C HIS A 219 -6.83 -9.66 -16.41
N ILE A 220 -7.00 -9.14 -15.19
CA ILE A 220 -6.12 -9.44 -14.05
C ILE A 220 -6.16 -10.93 -13.74
N VAL A 221 -7.35 -11.53 -13.66
CA VAL A 221 -7.52 -12.96 -13.40
C VAL A 221 -6.87 -13.79 -14.51
N ALA A 222 -7.12 -13.42 -15.78
CA ALA A 222 -6.53 -14.10 -16.93
C ALA A 222 -4.99 -14.02 -16.93
N ALA A 223 -4.42 -12.86 -16.64
CA ALA A 223 -2.97 -12.65 -16.58
C ALA A 223 -2.31 -13.59 -15.54
N PHE A 224 -2.87 -13.69 -14.34
CA PHE A 224 -2.37 -14.61 -13.32
C PHE A 224 -2.57 -16.10 -13.67
N ASN A 225 -3.65 -16.46 -14.36
CA ASN A 225 -3.90 -17.86 -14.74
C ASN A 225 -3.01 -18.31 -15.89
N ASN A 226 -2.72 -17.42 -16.84
CA ASN A 226 -1.87 -17.70 -18.01
C ASN A 226 -0.40 -17.90 -17.63
N ALA A 227 0.02 -17.42 -16.46
CA ALA A 227 1.38 -17.48 -15.96
C ALA A 227 1.99 -18.89 -15.88
N SER A 228 1.22 -19.99 -15.92
CA SER A 228 1.73 -21.37 -15.74
C SER A 228 2.62 -21.56 -14.49
N LEU A 229 2.46 -20.69 -13.47
CA LEU A 229 3.21 -20.71 -12.21
C LEU A 229 2.34 -21.16 -11.02
N SER A 230 1.34 -22.00 -11.26
CA SER A 230 0.44 -22.49 -10.20
C SER A 230 1.12 -23.00 -8.92
N PRO A 231 2.33 -23.61 -8.93
CA PRO A 231 2.97 -24.02 -7.68
C PRO A 231 3.70 -22.88 -6.93
N ILE A 232 3.91 -21.72 -7.57
CA ILE A 232 4.63 -20.57 -7.00
C ILE A 232 3.66 -19.46 -6.57
N ILE A 233 2.51 -19.36 -7.24
CA ILE A 233 1.49 -18.33 -6.97
C ILE A 233 0.47 -18.87 -5.97
N HIS A 234 0.60 -18.46 -4.71
CA HIS A 234 -0.45 -18.65 -3.70
C HIS A 234 -1.53 -17.57 -3.88
N GLN A 235 -2.73 -17.97 -4.33
CA GLN A 235 -3.87 -17.08 -4.51
C GLN A 235 -4.89 -17.27 -3.39
N ILE A 236 -5.21 -16.18 -2.70
CA ILE A 236 -6.30 -16.12 -1.73
C ILE A 236 -7.43 -15.30 -2.33
N LYS A 237 -8.66 -15.80 -2.22
CA LYS A 237 -9.87 -15.06 -2.61
C LYS A 237 -10.63 -14.67 -1.36
N LEU A 238 -10.73 -13.37 -1.11
CA LEU A 238 -11.66 -12.80 -0.13
C LEU A 238 -13.04 -12.76 -0.78
N ILE A 239 -13.94 -13.60 -0.30
CA ILE A 239 -15.33 -13.69 -0.75
C ILE A 239 -16.20 -13.10 0.35
N ILE A 240 -17.23 -12.36 -0.02
CA ILE A 240 -18.27 -11.91 0.91
C ILE A 240 -19.11 -13.12 1.26
N LEU A 241 -18.96 -13.59 2.50
CA LEU A 241 -19.46 -14.87 2.95
C LEU A 241 -19.99 -14.72 4.38
N PRO A 242 -21.11 -15.37 4.76
CA PRO A 242 -21.59 -15.39 6.14
C PRO A 242 -20.51 -15.81 7.16
N GLU A 243 -19.51 -16.56 6.72
CA GLU A 243 -18.34 -16.99 7.49
C GLU A 243 -17.45 -15.83 7.96
N LEU A 244 -17.58 -14.61 7.40
CA LEU A 244 -16.91 -13.39 7.88
C LEU A 244 -17.68 -12.67 8.99
N ASN A 245 -18.93 -13.06 9.27
CA ASN A 245 -19.74 -12.46 10.31
C ASN A 245 -19.09 -12.52 11.70
N PRO A 246 -18.39 -13.60 12.11
CA PRO A 246 -17.65 -13.62 13.37
C PRO A 246 -16.54 -12.57 13.46
N GLU A 247 -15.77 -12.33 12.38
CA GLU A 247 -14.73 -11.30 12.36
C GLU A 247 -15.32 -9.89 12.43
N ILE A 248 -16.42 -9.64 11.69
CA ILE A 248 -17.12 -8.35 11.74
C ILE A 248 -17.76 -8.13 13.11
N HIS A 249 -18.30 -9.18 13.73
CA HIS A 249 -18.81 -9.13 15.09
C HIS A 249 -17.69 -8.75 16.06
N HIS A 250 -16.53 -9.42 15.96
CA HIS A 250 -15.36 -9.10 16.79
C HIS A 250 -14.91 -7.65 16.62
N PHE A 251 -14.86 -7.16 15.38
CA PHE A 251 -14.58 -5.76 15.07
C PHE A 251 -15.56 -4.81 15.77
N PHE A 252 -16.87 -5.04 15.67
CA PHE A 252 -17.86 -4.18 16.32
C PHE A 252 -17.77 -4.23 17.84
N THR A 253 -17.58 -5.41 18.43
CA THR A 253 -17.38 -5.55 19.88
C THR A 253 -16.19 -4.71 20.34
N GLY A 254 -15.05 -4.81 19.65
CA GLY A 254 -13.85 -4.03 19.96
C GLY A 254 -14.09 -2.52 19.81
N LYS A 255 -14.58 -2.08 18.65
CA LYS A 255 -14.80 -0.65 18.37
C LYS A 255 -15.85 0.01 19.26
N LEU A 256 -16.95 -0.67 19.55
CA LEU A 256 -17.97 -0.10 20.44
C LEU A 256 -17.45 -0.04 21.88
N THR A 257 -16.61 -1.00 22.32
CA THR A 257 -15.92 -0.92 23.62
C THR A 257 -14.95 0.26 23.71
N GLU A 258 -14.19 0.54 22.64
CA GLU A 258 -13.34 1.73 22.55
C GLU A 258 -14.17 3.02 22.69
N ILE A 259 -15.32 3.11 21.99
CA ILE A 259 -16.24 4.25 22.07
C ILE A 259 -16.79 4.41 23.48
N CYS A 260 -17.19 3.32 24.15
CA CYS A 260 -17.67 3.37 25.53
C CYS A 260 -16.62 3.95 26.46
N THR A 261 -15.39 3.47 26.35
CA THR A 261 -14.25 3.92 27.15
C THR A 261 -13.98 5.40 26.90
N LYS A 262 -13.91 5.81 25.63
CA LYS A 262 -13.65 7.19 25.21
C LYS A 262 -14.72 8.17 25.69
N ARG A 263 -15.99 7.77 25.71
CA ARG A 263 -17.13 8.63 26.03
C ARG A 263 -17.69 8.45 27.45
N GLY A 264 -17.10 7.58 28.26
CA GLY A 264 -17.58 7.30 29.62
C GLY A 264 -18.96 6.64 29.66
N ILE A 265 -19.28 5.82 28.66
CA ILE A 265 -20.53 5.05 28.59
C ILE A 265 -20.35 3.74 29.37
N GLU A 266 -21.42 3.25 29.97
CA GLU A 266 -21.43 1.97 30.68
C GLU A 266 -21.02 0.82 29.76
N SER A 267 -20.16 -0.07 30.25
CA SER A 267 -19.63 -1.22 29.48
C SER A 267 -20.68 -2.28 29.14
N SER A 268 -21.87 -2.22 29.75
CA SER A 268 -23.01 -3.08 29.40
C SER A 268 -23.66 -2.68 28.08
N TRP A 269 -23.36 -1.49 27.56
CA TRP A 269 -23.77 -1.05 26.23
C TRP A 269 -22.61 -1.26 25.22
N PRO A 270 -22.91 -1.68 23.97
CA PRO A 270 -24.23 -2.07 23.45
C PRO A 270 -24.59 -3.52 23.77
N ALA A 271 -25.87 -3.88 23.61
CA ALA A 271 -26.29 -5.26 23.74
C ALA A 271 -25.81 -6.10 22.55
N ASP A 272 -25.47 -7.37 22.80
CA ASP A 272 -24.95 -8.29 21.77
C ASP A 272 -25.91 -8.46 20.57
N LYS A 273 -27.23 -8.44 20.82
CA LYS A 273 -28.26 -8.43 19.77
C LYS A 273 -28.16 -7.22 18.83
N ASP A 274 -27.72 -6.07 19.34
CA ASP A 274 -27.58 -4.85 18.56
C ASP A 274 -26.32 -4.96 17.71
N ILE A 275 -25.23 -5.53 18.25
CA ILE A 275 -24.02 -5.88 17.50
C ILE A 275 -24.34 -6.85 16.36
N THR A 276 -25.10 -7.92 16.64
CA THR A 276 -25.54 -8.88 15.62
C THR A 276 -26.33 -8.18 14.50
N THR A 277 -27.16 -7.20 14.85
CA THR A 277 -27.90 -6.41 13.85
C THR A 277 -26.96 -5.56 12.99
N LEU A 278 -25.92 -4.95 13.58
CA LEU A 278 -24.89 -4.23 12.82
C LEU A 278 -24.12 -5.15 11.87
N VAL A 279 -23.79 -6.37 12.30
CA VAL A 279 -23.14 -7.40 11.45
C VAL A 279 -24.01 -7.73 10.24
N ASP A 280 -25.31 -7.94 10.45
CA ASP A 280 -26.28 -8.19 9.38
C ASP A 280 -26.32 -7.03 8.37
N ILE A 281 -26.38 -5.79 8.85
CA ILE A 281 -26.42 -4.57 8.00
C ILE A 281 -25.13 -4.40 7.22
N SER A 282 -23.98 -4.76 7.80
CA SER A 282 -22.68 -4.69 7.13
C SER A 282 -22.58 -5.60 5.91
N ALA A 283 -23.45 -6.61 5.79
CA ALA A 283 -23.49 -7.52 4.64
C ALA A 283 -22.12 -8.13 4.27
N GLY A 284 -21.30 -8.44 5.27
CA GLY A 284 -19.96 -9.00 5.08
C GLY A 284 -18.88 -8.00 4.63
N LEU A 285 -19.17 -6.70 4.58
CA LEU A 285 -18.26 -5.65 4.13
C LEU A 285 -17.69 -4.84 5.30
N PHE A 286 -16.36 -4.87 5.45
CA PHE A 286 -15.66 -4.10 6.48
C PHE A 286 -15.78 -2.59 6.28
N THR A 287 -15.92 -2.10 5.05
CA THR A 287 -16.19 -0.68 4.78
C THR A 287 -17.51 -0.26 5.41
N HIS A 288 -18.58 -1.05 5.29
CA HIS A 288 -19.86 -0.75 5.94
C HIS A 288 -19.71 -0.74 7.46
N SER A 289 -19.01 -1.75 8.00
CA SER A 289 -18.78 -1.84 9.44
C SER A 289 -18.05 -0.62 9.99
N HIS A 290 -17.00 -0.15 9.30
CA HIS A 290 -16.28 1.06 9.68
C HIS A 290 -17.15 2.31 9.57
N THR A 291 -17.92 2.44 8.49
CA THR A 291 -18.82 3.58 8.32
C THR A 291 -19.89 3.63 9.42
N LEU A 292 -20.47 2.49 9.80
CA LEU A 292 -21.42 2.40 10.93
C LEU A 292 -20.75 2.78 12.25
N ALA A 293 -19.57 2.24 12.53
CA ALA A 293 -18.83 2.56 13.75
C ALA A 293 -18.47 4.07 13.81
N HIS A 294 -18.06 4.66 12.70
CA HIS A 294 -17.78 6.09 12.60
C HIS A 294 -19.03 6.96 12.78
N PHE A 295 -20.16 6.55 12.20
CA PHE A 295 -21.45 7.22 12.39
C PHE A 295 -21.88 7.19 13.86
N ILE A 296 -21.67 6.06 14.54
CA ILE A 296 -21.94 5.92 15.98
C ILE A 296 -21.01 6.80 16.82
N ASP A 297 -19.73 6.90 16.46
CA ASP A 297 -18.76 7.77 17.15
C ASP A 297 -18.72 9.21 16.61
N ASP A 298 -19.76 9.71 15.95
CA ASP A 298 -19.78 11.10 15.49
C ASP A 298 -19.80 12.05 16.71
N PRO A 299 -18.78 12.93 16.88
CA PRO A 299 -18.73 13.88 18.00
C PRO A 299 -19.79 14.98 17.91
N ASP A 300 -20.28 15.30 16.71
CA ASP A 300 -21.25 16.38 16.47
C ASP A 300 -22.70 15.90 16.61
N SER A 301 -22.90 14.66 17.04
CA SER A 301 -24.19 13.98 17.11
C SER A 301 -24.80 13.98 18.52
N GLU A 302 -26.05 13.54 18.65
CA GLU A 302 -26.72 13.34 19.95
C GLU A 302 -26.12 12.21 20.81
N GLY A 303 -25.05 11.57 20.35
CA GLY A 303 -24.26 10.58 21.09
C GLY A 303 -24.42 9.14 20.58
N PRO A 304 -23.52 8.23 20.98
CA PRO A 304 -23.44 6.87 20.41
C PRO A 304 -24.72 6.04 20.59
N GLN A 305 -25.40 6.16 21.74
CA GLN A 305 -26.63 5.39 21.96
C GLN A 305 -27.76 5.83 21.02
N HIS A 306 -27.89 7.15 20.77
CA HIS A 306 -28.88 7.67 19.83
C HIS A 306 -28.56 7.26 18.40
N GLN A 307 -27.30 7.39 17.97
CA GLN A 307 -26.88 6.97 16.63
C GLN A 307 -27.06 5.47 16.38
N LEU A 308 -26.79 4.64 17.39
CA LEU A 308 -27.09 3.21 17.30
C LEU A 308 -28.60 2.96 17.13
N GLN A 309 -29.46 3.62 17.91
CA GLN A 309 -30.92 3.49 17.76
C GLN A 309 -31.41 3.89 16.38
N VAL A 310 -30.83 4.95 15.80
CA VAL A 310 -31.11 5.36 14.42
C VAL A 310 -30.85 4.21 13.44
N ILE A 311 -29.67 3.58 13.52
CA ILE A 311 -29.32 2.47 12.64
C ILE A 311 -30.29 1.31 12.83
N LEU A 312 -30.54 0.92 14.09
CA LEU A 312 -31.43 -0.20 14.42
C LEU A 312 -32.86 0.03 13.92
N SER A 313 -33.36 1.27 13.95
CA SER A 313 -34.70 1.61 13.45
C SER A 313 -34.87 1.38 11.94
N GLN A 314 -33.78 1.41 11.17
CA GLN A 314 -33.76 1.25 9.72
C GLN A 314 -33.27 -0.13 9.26
N ALA A 315 -32.73 -0.93 10.18
CA ALA A 315 -32.17 -2.25 9.89
C ALA A 315 -33.13 -3.14 9.08
N GLY A 316 -34.42 -3.12 9.41
CA GLY A 316 -35.45 -3.90 8.71
C GLY A 316 -35.63 -3.47 7.25
N GLU A 317 -35.60 -2.17 6.97
CA GLU A 317 -35.71 -1.64 5.60
C GLU A 317 -34.46 -1.95 4.77
N ILE A 318 -33.28 -1.78 5.37
CA ILE A 318 -31.99 -2.10 4.72
C ILE A 318 -31.94 -3.58 4.35
N LYS A 319 -32.35 -4.45 5.29
CA LYS A 319 -32.38 -5.91 5.07
C LYS A 319 -33.33 -6.31 3.94
N GLN A 320 -34.55 -5.79 3.94
CA GLN A 320 -35.52 -6.05 2.87
C GLN A 320 -35.07 -5.50 1.51
N ALA A 321 -34.37 -4.37 1.48
CA ALA A 321 -33.79 -3.82 0.26
C ALA A 321 -32.68 -4.74 -0.29
N GLY A 322 -31.81 -5.24 0.58
CA GLY A 322 -30.72 -6.15 0.22
C GLY A 322 -31.19 -7.50 -0.32
N GLU A 323 -32.28 -8.04 0.20
CA GLU A 323 -32.92 -9.27 -0.30
C GLU A 323 -33.45 -9.10 -1.74
N LYS A 324 -33.86 -7.88 -2.12
CA LYS A 324 -34.37 -7.59 -3.47
C LYS A 324 -33.23 -7.27 -4.44
N HIS A 325 -32.27 -6.47 -4.01
CA HIS A 325 -31.15 -6.05 -4.84
C HIS A 325 -29.94 -5.61 -3.99
N PRO A 326 -28.73 -6.17 -4.19
CA PRO A 326 -27.55 -5.84 -3.39
C PRO A 326 -27.19 -4.34 -3.39
N LEU A 327 -27.36 -3.64 -4.52
CA LEU A 327 -27.13 -2.19 -4.59
C LEU A 327 -28.23 -1.38 -3.89
N ALA A 328 -29.44 -1.92 -3.72
CA ALA A 328 -30.51 -1.17 -3.04
C ALA A 328 -30.24 -1.04 -1.54
N ALA A 329 -29.63 -2.05 -0.91
CA ALA A 329 -29.16 -1.93 0.47
C ALA A 329 -28.05 -0.89 0.60
N LEU A 330 -27.12 -0.85 -0.36
CA LEU A 330 -26.06 0.16 -0.44
C LEU A 330 -26.64 1.58 -0.58
N ASP A 331 -27.53 1.79 -1.54
CA ASP A 331 -28.16 3.09 -1.76
C ASP A 331 -28.92 3.55 -0.51
N LEU A 332 -29.67 2.65 0.13
CA LEU A 332 -30.40 2.96 1.35
C LEU A 332 -29.45 3.29 2.52
N PHE A 333 -28.35 2.55 2.63
CA PHE A 333 -27.30 2.79 3.62
C PHE A 333 -26.69 4.18 3.44
N TYR A 334 -26.26 4.53 2.23
CA TYR A 334 -25.67 5.84 1.95
C TYR A 334 -26.69 6.98 2.04
N ASP A 335 -27.89 6.81 1.49
CA ASP A 335 -28.92 7.85 1.51
C ASP A 335 -29.41 8.15 2.92
N ILE A 336 -29.74 7.13 3.71
CA ILE A 336 -30.44 7.35 4.98
C ILE A 336 -29.48 7.59 6.14
N LEU A 337 -28.34 6.91 6.18
CA LEU A 337 -27.38 7.05 7.28
C LEU A 337 -26.37 8.17 7.03
N ILE A 338 -25.95 8.38 5.78
CA ILE A 338 -24.86 9.33 5.48
C ILE A 338 -25.41 10.63 4.88
N LEU A 339 -26.05 10.59 3.72
CA LEU A 339 -26.36 11.79 2.93
C LEU A 339 -27.47 12.65 3.56
N LYS A 340 -28.54 12.05 4.10
CA LYS A 340 -29.65 12.80 4.71
C LYS A 340 -29.34 13.36 6.10
N ARG A 341 -28.16 13.08 6.66
CA ARG A 341 -27.83 13.40 8.06
C ARG A 341 -26.51 14.14 8.23
N ILE A 342 -25.80 14.44 7.14
CA ILE A 342 -24.74 15.46 7.15
C ILE A 342 -25.41 16.84 7.31
N PRO A 343 -25.05 17.64 8.33
CA PRO A 343 -25.57 19.00 8.48
C PRO A 343 -25.24 19.86 7.24
N GLU A 344 -26.18 20.67 6.76
CA GLU A 344 -26.01 21.54 5.58
C GLU A 344 -24.76 22.45 5.66
N THR A 345 -24.25 22.72 6.87
CA THR A 345 -23.03 23.49 7.11
C THR A 345 -21.75 22.81 6.58
N ARG A 346 -21.75 21.48 6.37
CA ARG A 346 -20.60 20.74 5.79
C ARG A 346 -20.63 20.62 4.26
N CYS A 347 -21.74 20.92 3.59
CA CYS A 347 -21.84 20.82 2.12
C CYS A 347 -21.26 22.03 1.36
N ARG A 348 -20.69 23.04 2.04
CA ARG A 348 -20.16 24.26 1.40
C ARG A 348 -18.63 24.28 1.21
N ALA A 349 -17.95 23.15 1.38
CA ALA A 349 -16.48 23.07 1.24
C ALA A 349 -16.02 21.85 0.44
N ILE A 350 -16.68 21.55 -0.68
CA ILE A 350 -16.12 20.68 -1.74
C ILE A 350 -16.04 21.51 -3.02
#